data_AF-A0A3A2J0C5-F1
#
_entry.id   AF-A0A3A2J0C5-F1
#
_cell.length_a   1.000
_cell.length_b   1.000
_cell.length_c   1.000
_cell.angle_alpha   90.00
_cell.angle_beta   90.00
_cell.angle_gamma   90.00
#
_symmetry.space_group_name_H-M   'P 1'
#
loop_
_entity.id
_entity.type
_entity.pdbx_description
1 polymer ?
#
loop_
_entity_poly.entity_id
_entity_poly.type
_entity_poly.pdbx_seq_one_letter_code
_entity_poly.pdbx_strand_id
1 'polypeptide(L)'
;MKIIQTKLDFIQFSPIVKVGFYRNIIVKLTGNPHFPTPDVSLLEASAAVDALENAIMAASDGGRTLISEMHDQEKLTDALFRSLAAYVDRIAAGDESTILSSGFHESKQPTYTPKAIISLFNGTHSGSLIIKGKANPRAGAYHLQMAKGTLPLTEEGWVLCGVSTRADFELSGLDVMCVYYFRIAAITPEGLTDYSEPVSIIVT
;
A
#
# COMPACT_ATOMS: atom_id res chain seq x y z
N MET A 1 -7.38 -8.19 11.97
CA MET A 1 -7.80 -7.32 10.85
C MET A 1 -7.18 -5.96 11.06
N LYS A 2 -6.65 -5.32 10.01
CA LYS A 2 -6.10 -3.98 10.12
C LYS A 2 -7.28 -3.01 10.22
N ILE A 3 -7.28 -2.15 11.24
CA ILE A 3 -8.33 -1.16 11.46
C ILE A 3 -8.20 -0.10 10.35
N ILE A 4 -9.30 0.23 9.68
CA ILE A 4 -9.35 1.31 8.69
C ILE A 4 -9.15 2.63 9.42
N GLN A 5 -8.27 3.48 8.91
CA GLN A 5 -7.86 4.74 9.52
C GLN A 5 -7.83 5.83 8.47
N THR A 6 -7.83 7.09 8.88
CA THR A 6 -7.60 8.23 8.01
C THR A 6 -6.20 8.17 7.42
N LYS A 7 -6.11 8.43 6.13
CA LYS A 7 -4.87 8.46 5.37
C LYS A 7 -4.34 9.88 5.36
N LEU A 8 -3.11 10.08 5.85
CA LEU A 8 -2.43 11.37 5.87
C LEU A 8 -1.74 11.69 4.52
N ASP A 9 -2.41 11.45 3.40
CA ASP A 9 -1.83 11.67 2.08
C ASP A 9 -1.73 13.15 1.68
N PHE A 10 -2.55 14.00 2.31
CA PHE A 10 -2.49 15.45 2.14
C PHE A 10 -1.11 16.05 2.41
N ILE A 11 -0.25 15.41 3.20
CA ILE A 11 1.12 15.86 3.48
C ILE A 11 1.95 15.93 2.19
N GLN A 12 1.68 15.06 1.22
CA GLN A 12 2.43 14.95 -0.04
C GLN A 12 1.91 15.88 -1.14
N PHE A 13 0.76 16.52 -0.95
CA PHE A 13 0.18 17.40 -1.96
C PHE A 13 0.98 18.71 -2.08
N SER A 14 0.93 19.33 -3.26
CA SER A 14 1.44 20.69 -3.44
C SER A 14 0.66 21.68 -2.57
N PRO A 15 1.27 22.76 -2.04
CA PRO A 15 0.60 23.73 -1.17
C PRO A 15 -0.74 24.23 -1.71
N ILE A 16 -0.84 24.48 -3.02
CA ILE A 16 -2.08 24.93 -3.66
C ILE A 16 -3.20 23.87 -3.61
N VAL A 17 -2.84 22.60 -3.76
CA VAL A 17 -3.80 21.47 -3.70
C VAL A 17 -4.22 21.21 -2.25
N LYS A 18 -3.29 21.41 -1.29
CA LYS A 18 -3.59 21.30 0.15
C LYS A 18 -4.70 22.25 0.57
N VAL A 19 -4.67 23.51 0.13
CA VAL A 19 -5.71 24.50 0.45
C VAL A 19 -7.09 24.02 0.03
N GLY A 20 -7.25 23.58 -1.23
CA GLY A 20 -8.53 23.06 -1.73
C GLY A 20 -9.02 21.84 -0.97
N PHE A 21 -8.10 20.92 -0.63
CA PHE A 21 -8.41 19.73 0.16
C PHE A 21 -8.87 20.08 1.60
N TYR A 22 -8.16 20.99 2.27
CA TYR A 22 -8.49 21.45 3.61
C TYR A 22 -9.83 22.18 3.69
N ARG A 23 -10.15 23.01 2.70
CA ARG A 23 -11.49 23.63 2.60
C ARG A 23 -12.60 22.59 2.49
N ASN A 24 -12.39 21.57 1.66
CA ASN A 24 -13.37 20.49 1.50
C ASN A 24 -13.60 19.75 2.83
N ILE A 25 -12.54 19.45 3.59
CA ILE A 25 -12.67 18.84 4.93
C ILE A 25 -13.49 19.74 5.87
N ILE A 26 -13.21 21.04 5.92
CA ILE A 26 -13.96 21.98 6.77
C ILE A 26 -15.44 21.96 6.41
N VAL A 27 -15.79 22.00 5.13
CA VAL A 27 -17.18 21.93 4.65
C VAL A 27 -17.84 20.61 5.06
N LYS A 28 -17.12 19.49 4.96
CA LYS A 28 -17.63 18.16 5.30
C LYS A 28 -17.78 17.91 6.80
N LEU A 29 -16.95 18.55 7.62
CA LEU A 29 -17.08 18.51 9.09
C LEU A 29 -18.14 19.49 9.61
N THR A 30 -18.41 20.57 8.88
CA THR A 30 -19.43 21.55 9.28
C THR A 30 -20.82 20.92 9.23
N GLY A 31 -21.45 20.76 10.40
CA GLY A 31 -22.78 20.18 10.52
C GLY A 31 -22.83 18.66 10.38
N ASN A 32 -21.69 17.97 10.47
CA ASN A 32 -21.67 16.51 10.43
C ASN A 32 -22.11 15.93 11.80
N PRO A 33 -23.18 15.11 11.86
CA PRO A 33 -23.68 14.54 13.12
C PRO A 33 -22.70 13.56 13.78
N HIS A 34 -21.79 12.96 13.01
CA HIS A 34 -20.76 12.07 13.55
C HIS A 34 -19.65 12.83 14.28
N PHE A 35 -19.45 14.11 13.97
CA PHE A 35 -18.33 14.91 14.50
C PHE A 35 -18.84 16.17 15.21
N PRO A 36 -19.61 16.05 16.30
CA PRO A 36 -20.24 17.20 16.95
C PRO A 36 -19.25 18.11 17.71
N THR A 37 -18.12 17.57 18.19
CA THR A 37 -17.18 18.30 19.05
C THR A 37 -15.73 18.11 18.58
N PRO A 38 -15.31 18.75 17.48
CA PRO A 38 -13.95 18.62 16.98
C PRO A 38 -12.93 19.17 18.00
N ASP A 39 -11.83 18.43 18.20
CA ASP A 39 -10.76 18.80 19.15
C ASP A 39 -10.05 20.10 18.75
N VAL A 40 -10.01 20.41 17.45
CA VAL A 40 -9.57 21.70 16.89
C VAL A 40 -10.80 22.44 16.40
N SER A 41 -10.95 23.72 16.76
CA SER A 41 -12.12 24.48 16.32
C SER A 41 -12.10 24.65 14.79
N LEU A 42 -13.26 24.51 14.14
CA LEU A 42 -13.36 24.72 12.69
C LEU A 42 -13.01 26.16 12.29
N LEU A 43 -13.18 27.11 13.21
CA LEU A 43 -12.76 28.50 13.05
C LEU A 43 -11.23 28.63 12.97
N GLU A 44 -10.50 28.03 13.91
CA GLU A 44 -9.03 28.01 13.86
C GLU A 44 -8.51 27.28 12.61
N ALA A 45 -9.14 26.16 12.23
CA ALA A 45 -8.79 25.44 11.02
C ALA A 45 -9.01 26.31 9.77
N SER A 46 -10.12 27.05 9.68
CA SER A 46 -10.38 27.97 8.57
C SER A 46 -9.36 29.12 8.51
N ALA A 47 -9.02 29.71 9.65
CA ALA A 47 -8.03 30.78 9.73
C ALA A 47 -6.63 30.31 9.33
N ALA A 48 -6.25 29.07 9.68
CA ALA A 48 -4.97 28.48 9.27
C ALA A 48 -4.90 28.27 7.74
N VAL A 49 -6.01 27.84 7.13
CA VAL A 49 -6.11 27.70 5.66
C VAL A 49 -6.07 29.06 4.98
N ASP A 50 -6.77 30.08 5.49
CA ASP A 50 -6.69 31.46 4.98
C ASP A 50 -5.25 32.00 5.04
N ALA A 51 -4.55 31.75 6.15
CA ALA A 51 -3.16 32.16 6.32
C ALA A 51 -2.20 31.43 5.37
N LEU A 52 -2.42 30.13 5.12
CA LEU A 52 -1.65 29.36 4.14
C LEU A 52 -1.88 29.89 2.72
N GLU A 53 -3.12 30.19 2.35
CA GLU A 53 -3.48 30.75 1.05
C GLU A 53 -2.82 32.13 0.83
N ASN A 54 -2.84 32.99 1.84
CA ASN A 54 -2.14 34.28 1.81
C ASN A 54 -0.61 34.12 1.68
N ALA A 55 -0.01 33.17 2.40
CA ALA A 55 1.43 32.90 2.30
C ALA A 55 1.83 32.37 0.92
N ILE A 56 0.98 31.54 0.29
CA ILE A 56 1.18 31.07 -1.08
C ILE A 56 1.15 32.24 -2.07
N MET A 57 0.18 33.15 -1.94
CA MET A 57 0.09 34.34 -2.79
C MET A 57 1.32 35.25 -2.61
N ALA A 58 1.77 35.48 -1.38
CA ALA A 58 2.96 36.27 -1.11
C ALA A 58 4.24 35.63 -1.66
N ALA A 59 4.36 34.30 -1.58
CA ALA A 59 5.49 33.56 -2.13
C ALA A 59 5.51 33.49 -3.67
N SER A 60 4.43 33.93 -4.35
CA SER A 60 4.33 33.91 -5.81
C SER A 60 5.41 34.73 -6.52
N ASP A 61 5.97 35.74 -5.86
CA ASP A 61 7.06 36.57 -6.39
C ASP A 61 8.44 35.88 -6.33
N GLY A 62 8.52 34.67 -5.76
CA GLY A 62 9.75 33.86 -5.71
C GLY A 62 10.77 34.29 -4.66
N GLY A 63 10.39 35.18 -3.74
CA GLY A 63 11.25 35.62 -2.64
C GLY A 63 11.59 34.46 -1.70
N ARG A 64 12.88 34.18 -1.48
CA ARG A 64 13.35 33.06 -0.62
C ARG A 64 12.83 33.13 0.82
N THR A 65 12.66 34.35 1.36
CA THR A 65 12.08 34.57 2.69
C THR A 65 10.60 34.20 2.72
N LEU A 66 9.83 34.66 1.74
CA LEU A 66 8.39 34.39 1.63
C LEU A 66 8.11 32.90 1.38
N ILE A 67 8.97 32.22 0.62
CA ILE A 67 8.90 30.76 0.44
C ILE A 67 9.15 30.03 1.77
N SER A 68 10.10 30.50 2.58
CA SER A 68 10.35 29.93 3.91
C SER A 68 9.12 30.12 4.82
N GLU A 69 8.54 31.31 4.84
CA GLU A 69 7.33 31.61 5.62
C GLU A 69 6.13 30.75 5.16
N MET A 70 5.99 30.51 3.86
CA MET A 70 4.98 29.60 3.31
C MET A 70 5.17 28.17 3.82
N HIS A 71 6.40 27.64 3.85
CA HIS A 71 6.66 26.29 4.37
C HIS A 71 6.44 26.19 5.89
N ASP A 72 6.75 27.23 6.64
CA ASP A 72 6.45 27.28 8.07
C ASP A 72 4.93 27.27 8.31
N GLN A 73 4.17 28.05 7.54
CA GLN A 73 2.71 28.08 7.60
C GLN A 73 2.08 26.76 7.14
N GLU A 74 2.64 26.12 6.13
CA GLU A 74 2.26 24.78 5.67
C GLU A 74 2.41 23.76 6.80
N LYS A 75 3.55 23.76 7.50
CA LYS A 75 3.81 22.85 8.62
C LYS A 75 2.83 23.05 9.78
N LEU A 76 2.49 24.30 10.10
CA LEU A 76 1.49 24.63 11.13
C LEU A 76 0.10 24.12 10.74
N THR A 77 -0.32 24.37 9.50
CA THR A 77 -1.61 23.94 8.98
C THR A 77 -1.69 22.41 8.95
N ASP A 78 -0.65 21.73 8.45
CA ASP A 78 -0.56 20.27 8.43
C ASP A 78 -0.62 19.66 9.85
N ALA A 79 -0.10 20.33 10.87
CA ALA A 79 -0.19 19.86 12.27
C ALA A 79 -1.62 19.92 12.81
N LEU A 80 -2.38 20.97 12.47
CA LEU A 80 -3.80 21.10 12.82
C LEU A 80 -4.64 20.01 12.13
N PHE A 81 -4.45 19.79 10.83
CA PHE A 81 -5.19 18.77 10.10
C PHE A 81 -4.80 17.34 10.50
N ARG A 82 -3.56 17.09 10.95
CA ARG A 82 -3.20 15.82 11.60
C ARG A 82 -3.96 15.59 12.91
N SER A 83 -4.17 16.64 13.69
CA SER A 83 -4.94 16.55 14.94
C SER A 83 -6.42 16.28 14.66
N LEU A 84 -6.98 16.92 13.63
CA LEU A 84 -8.34 16.62 13.15
C LEU A 84 -8.48 15.19 12.61
N ALA A 85 -7.49 14.70 11.86
CA ALA A 85 -7.48 13.32 11.36
C ALA A 85 -7.48 12.31 12.52
N ALA A 86 -6.67 12.54 13.56
CA ALA A 86 -6.64 11.71 14.77
C ALA A 86 -7.98 11.73 15.53
N TYR A 87 -8.65 12.87 15.57
CA TYR A 87 -10.01 13.00 16.12
C TYR A 87 -11.02 12.17 15.32
N VAL A 88 -10.98 12.23 13.99
CA VAL A 88 -11.84 11.44 13.12
C VAL A 88 -11.61 9.94 13.33
N ASP A 89 -10.35 9.52 13.40
CA ASP A 89 -9.99 8.11 13.68
C ASP A 89 -10.53 7.61 15.01
N ARG A 90 -10.46 8.45 16.04
CA ARG A 90 -10.96 8.13 17.38
C ARG A 90 -12.47 7.89 17.39
N ILE A 91 -13.22 8.65 16.59
CA ILE A 91 -14.69 8.53 16.52
C ILE A 91 -15.13 7.43 15.57
N ALA A 92 -14.49 7.32 14.40
CA ALA A 92 -14.87 6.34 13.40
C ALA A 92 -14.56 4.90 13.83
N ALA A 93 -13.55 4.69 14.69
CA ALA A 93 -13.20 3.38 15.26
C ALA A 93 -13.07 2.24 14.22
N GLY A 94 -12.67 2.57 12.99
CA GLY A 94 -12.54 1.61 11.88
C GLY A 94 -13.72 1.57 10.90
N ASP A 95 -14.75 2.39 11.08
CA ASP A 95 -15.86 2.53 10.13
C ASP A 95 -15.49 3.44 8.95
N GLU A 96 -15.35 2.82 7.78
CA GLU A 96 -15.03 3.47 6.51
C GLU A 96 -16.04 4.57 6.14
N SER A 97 -17.33 4.34 6.38
CA SER A 97 -18.38 5.28 6.01
C SER A 97 -18.32 6.57 6.84
N THR A 98 -18.03 6.42 8.13
CA THR A 98 -17.82 7.54 9.04
C THR A 98 -16.55 8.32 8.69
N ILE A 99 -15.46 7.65 8.30
CA ILE A 99 -14.24 8.32 7.82
C ILE A 99 -14.51 9.10 6.54
N LEU A 100 -15.15 8.50 5.54
CA LEU A 100 -15.49 9.17 4.28
C LEU A 100 -16.39 10.39 4.47
N SER A 101 -17.28 10.35 5.47
CA SER A 101 -18.17 11.48 5.78
C SER A 101 -17.42 12.74 6.24
N SER A 102 -16.21 12.58 6.80
CA SER A 102 -15.35 13.69 7.24
C SER A 102 -14.61 14.39 6.10
N GLY A 103 -14.56 13.78 4.91
CA GLY A 103 -13.79 14.27 3.77
C GLY A 103 -12.31 13.84 3.76
N PHE A 104 -11.83 13.14 4.79
CA PHE A 104 -10.53 12.46 4.74
C PHE A 104 -10.60 11.21 3.86
N HIS A 105 -9.46 10.86 3.26
CA HIS A 105 -9.32 9.58 2.57
C HIS A 105 -9.10 8.46 3.59
N GLU A 106 -9.67 7.29 3.34
CA GLU A 106 -9.53 6.08 4.13
C GLU A 106 -8.27 5.28 3.77
N SER A 107 -7.73 4.57 4.76
CA SER A 107 -6.67 3.60 4.56
C SER A 107 -7.27 2.30 4.03
N LYS A 108 -6.74 1.81 2.91
CA LYS A 108 -7.26 0.59 2.30
C LYS A 108 -6.92 -0.62 3.15
N GLN A 109 -7.92 -1.45 3.43
CA GLN A 109 -7.68 -2.77 4.01
C GLN A 109 -6.85 -3.61 3.01
N PRO A 110 -5.85 -4.40 3.47
CA PRO A 110 -5.15 -5.33 2.60
C PRO A 110 -6.17 -6.26 1.95
N THR A 111 -6.36 -6.09 0.64
CA THR A 111 -7.15 -7.03 -0.15
C THR A 111 -6.40 -8.36 -0.12
N TYR A 112 -7.08 -9.43 0.30
CA TYR A 112 -6.52 -10.77 0.22
C TYR A 112 -6.19 -11.06 -1.24
N THR A 113 -4.90 -11.03 -1.57
CA THR A 113 -4.46 -11.27 -2.94
C THR A 113 -4.71 -12.74 -3.25
N PRO A 114 -5.39 -13.08 -4.36
CA PRO A 114 -5.62 -14.46 -4.73
C PRO A 114 -4.29 -15.21 -4.83
N LYS A 115 -4.27 -16.46 -4.35
CA LYS A 115 -3.11 -17.35 -4.44
C LYS A 115 -2.55 -17.31 -5.87
N ALA A 116 -1.24 -17.14 -6.00
CA ALA A 116 -0.60 -17.10 -7.30
C ALA A 116 -0.73 -18.48 -7.97
N ILE A 117 -1.48 -18.55 -9.07
CA ILE A 117 -1.60 -19.77 -9.86
C ILE A 117 -0.35 -19.87 -10.73
N ILE A 118 0.34 -21.02 -10.67
CA ILE A 118 1.51 -21.31 -11.49
C ILE A 118 1.21 -22.43 -12.47
N SER A 119 1.78 -22.31 -13.66
CA SER A 119 1.81 -23.35 -14.69
C SER A 119 3.28 -23.71 -14.97
N LEU A 120 3.57 -25.00 -15.05
CA LEU A 120 4.92 -25.53 -15.25
C LEU A 120 5.04 -26.10 -16.67
N PHE A 121 6.16 -25.80 -17.32
CA PHE A 121 6.50 -26.29 -18.66
C PHE A 121 7.95 -26.77 -18.68
N ASN A 122 8.23 -27.87 -19.35
CA ASN A 122 9.61 -28.28 -19.63
C ASN A 122 10.26 -27.29 -20.62
N GLY A 123 11.49 -26.90 -20.34
CA GLY A 123 12.23 -25.93 -21.14
C GLY A 123 12.91 -26.55 -22.36
N THR A 124 13.69 -25.73 -23.07
CA THR A 124 14.32 -26.12 -24.35
C THR A 124 15.44 -27.16 -24.18
N HIS A 125 16.01 -27.27 -22.98
CA HIS A 125 17.12 -28.17 -22.69
C HIS A 125 16.70 -29.18 -21.61
N SER A 126 17.27 -30.38 -21.69
CA SER A 126 17.02 -31.41 -20.66
C SER A 126 17.48 -30.89 -19.31
N GLY A 127 16.61 -30.96 -18.30
CA GLY A 127 16.87 -30.38 -16.98
C GLY A 127 16.58 -28.88 -16.87
N SER A 128 15.91 -28.27 -17.85
CA SER A 128 15.37 -26.91 -17.72
C SER A 128 13.85 -26.89 -17.58
N LEU A 129 13.36 -25.95 -16.78
CA LEU A 129 11.95 -25.80 -16.42
C LEU A 129 11.54 -24.33 -16.48
N ILE A 130 10.47 -24.06 -17.21
CA ILE A 130 9.84 -22.75 -17.32
C ILE A 130 8.60 -22.73 -16.45
N ILE A 131 8.59 -21.81 -15.49
CA ILE A 131 7.49 -21.56 -14.56
C ILE A 131 6.81 -20.28 -15.01
N LYS A 132 5.52 -20.35 -15.31
CA LYS A 132 4.70 -19.19 -15.66
C LYS A 132 3.68 -18.94 -14.57
N GLY A 133 3.87 -17.86 -13.82
CA GLY A 133 2.94 -17.38 -12.81
C GLY A 133 2.09 -16.23 -13.33
N LYS A 134 0.85 -16.12 -12.85
CA LYS A 134 0.06 -14.90 -13.07
C LYS A 134 0.62 -13.77 -12.23
N ALA A 135 1.06 -12.69 -12.87
CA ALA A 135 1.58 -11.52 -12.17
C ALA A 135 0.49 -10.82 -11.33
N ASN A 136 0.81 -10.58 -10.07
CA ASN A 136 0.04 -9.75 -9.15
C ASN A 136 0.56 -8.30 -9.23
N PRO A 137 -0.31 -7.30 -9.52
CA PRO A 137 0.08 -5.89 -9.63
C PRO A 137 0.73 -5.29 -8.38
N ARG A 138 0.48 -5.88 -7.21
CA ARG A 138 1.00 -5.39 -5.92
C ARG A 138 2.27 -6.12 -5.44
N ALA A 139 2.68 -7.18 -6.15
CA ALA A 139 3.87 -7.93 -5.80
C ALA A 139 5.13 -7.19 -6.29
N GLY A 140 6.08 -6.97 -5.38
CA GLY A 140 7.41 -6.44 -5.73
C GLY A 140 8.39 -7.56 -6.12
N ALA A 141 8.20 -8.75 -5.56
CA ALA A 141 8.95 -9.95 -5.94
C ALA A 141 8.12 -11.22 -5.68
N TYR A 142 8.65 -12.36 -6.09
CA TYR A 142 8.08 -13.68 -5.90
C TYR A 142 9.14 -14.59 -5.28
N HIS A 143 8.72 -15.34 -4.26
CA HIS A 143 9.52 -16.32 -3.55
C HIS A 143 9.13 -17.71 -4.05
N LEU A 144 10.06 -18.43 -4.67
CA LEU A 144 9.81 -19.74 -5.26
C LEU A 144 10.48 -20.83 -4.44
N GLN A 145 9.72 -21.86 -4.08
CA GLN A 145 10.25 -23.04 -3.41
C GLN A 145 9.99 -24.31 -4.22
N MET A 146 10.92 -25.25 -4.11
CA MET A 146 10.83 -26.58 -4.71
C MET A 146 10.97 -27.67 -3.67
N ALA A 147 10.40 -28.82 -3.99
CA ALA A 147 10.67 -30.09 -3.30
C ALA A 147 10.88 -31.19 -4.34
N LYS A 148 11.82 -32.09 -4.08
CA LYS A 148 12.17 -33.20 -4.98
C LYS A 148 11.51 -34.51 -4.52
N GLY A 149 10.98 -35.26 -5.47
CA GLY A 149 10.48 -36.63 -5.29
C GLY A 149 9.08 -36.70 -4.72
N THR A 150 8.94 -36.46 -3.42
CA THR A 150 7.65 -36.59 -2.69
C THR A 150 7.18 -35.23 -2.20
N LEU A 151 5.86 -35.03 -2.20
CA LEU A 151 5.28 -33.82 -1.63
C LEU A 151 5.56 -33.78 -0.12
N PRO A 152 6.34 -32.80 0.38
CA PRO A 152 6.67 -32.73 1.79
C PRO A 152 5.43 -32.31 2.60
N LEU A 153 5.18 -33.00 3.72
CA LEU A 153 4.10 -32.65 4.65
C LEU A 153 4.48 -31.49 5.59
N THR A 154 5.76 -31.18 5.72
CA THR A 154 6.30 -30.14 6.60
C THR A 154 7.02 -29.05 5.80
N GLU A 155 7.09 -27.83 6.36
CA GLU A 155 7.72 -26.69 5.70
C GLU A 155 9.23 -26.85 5.49
N GLU A 156 9.89 -27.69 6.30
CA GLU A 156 11.33 -28.00 6.19
C GLU A 156 11.70 -28.77 4.90
N GLY A 157 10.74 -29.44 4.27
CA GLY A 157 10.97 -30.16 3.01
C GLY A 157 11.01 -29.26 1.77
N TRP A 158 10.76 -27.96 1.93
CA TRP A 158 10.77 -26.99 0.85
C TRP A 158 12.09 -26.22 0.80
N VAL A 159 12.78 -26.32 -0.34
CA VAL A 159 14.05 -25.62 -0.59
C VAL A 159 13.78 -24.37 -1.41
N LEU A 160 14.39 -23.25 -1.03
CA LEU A 160 14.32 -22.00 -1.79
C LEU A 160 15.09 -22.14 -3.12
N CYS A 161 14.39 -21.98 -4.24
CA CYS A 161 14.98 -22.04 -5.58
C CYS A 161 15.54 -20.70 -6.02
N GLY A 162 14.85 -19.63 -5.62
CA GLY A 162 15.14 -18.30 -6.12
C GLY A 162 14.05 -17.29 -5.77
N VAL A 163 14.43 -16.03 -5.92
CA VAL A 163 13.54 -14.88 -5.76
C VAL A 163 13.61 -14.07 -7.05
N SER A 164 12.46 -13.74 -7.63
CA SER A 164 12.37 -13.01 -8.90
C SER A 164 11.38 -11.86 -8.79
N THR A 165 11.65 -10.74 -9.46
CA THR A 165 10.68 -9.65 -9.60
C THR A 165 9.58 -9.97 -10.62
N ARG A 166 9.82 -10.96 -11.49
CA ARG A 166 8.87 -11.44 -12.49
C ARG A 166 8.14 -12.69 -12.00
N ALA A 167 6.87 -12.81 -12.38
CA ALA A 167 6.08 -14.01 -12.11
C ALA A 167 6.47 -15.20 -13.01
N ASP A 168 7.26 -14.95 -14.06
CA ASP A 168 7.86 -15.98 -14.90
C ASP A 168 9.29 -16.25 -14.44
N PHE A 169 9.68 -17.53 -14.42
CA PHE A 169 10.99 -17.97 -13.98
C PHE A 169 11.48 -19.16 -14.80
N GLU A 170 12.78 -19.21 -15.07
CA GLU A 170 13.41 -20.37 -15.71
C GLU A 170 14.46 -20.94 -14.76
N LEU A 171 14.31 -22.22 -14.44
CA LEU A 171 15.28 -22.99 -13.67
C LEU A 171 16.04 -23.92 -14.60
N SER A 172 17.35 -24.02 -14.40
CA SER A 172 18.22 -24.93 -15.13
C SER A 172 19.07 -25.74 -14.15
N GLY A 173 19.56 -26.90 -14.58
CA GLY A 173 20.36 -27.79 -13.75
C GLY A 173 19.55 -28.69 -12.81
N LEU A 174 18.29 -28.97 -13.15
CA LEU A 174 17.46 -29.93 -12.43
C LEU A 174 17.74 -31.36 -12.90
N ASP A 175 17.71 -32.33 -11.99
CA ASP A 175 17.88 -33.74 -12.35
C ASP A 175 16.73 -34.22 -13.26
N VAL A 176 17.09 -34.81 -14.39
CA VAL A 176 16.17 -35.34 -15.38
C VAL A 176 15.49 -36.61 -14.87
N MET A 177 14.27 -36.89 -15.36
CA MET A 177 13.42 -38.02 -14.95
C MET A 177 13.04 -38.02 -13.45
N CYS A 178 13.11 -36.87 -12.79
CA CYS A 178 12.67 -36.69 -11.41
C CYS A 178 11.37 -35.88 -11.32
N VAL A 179 10.51 -36.24 -10.36
CA VAL A 179 9.32 -35.45 -10.00
C VAL A 179 9.77 -34.28 -9.13
N TYR A 180 9.34 -33.08 -9.49
CA TYR A 180 9.50 -31.88 -8.66
C TYR A 180 8.16 -31.24 -8.37
N TYR A 181 8.02 -30.72 -7.16
CA TYR A 181 6.91 -29.90 -6.72
C TYR A 181 7.38 -28.46 -6.60
N PHE A 182 6.57 -27.52 -7.08
CA PHE A 182 6.84 -26.10 -6.98
C PHE A 182 5.68 -25.38 -6.30
N ARG A 183 6.01 -24.38 -5.49
CA ARG A 183 5.06 -23.42 -4.93
C ARG A 183 5.65 -22.02 -4.96
N ILE A 184 4.79 -21.01 -5.16
CA ILE A 184 5.20 -19.60 -5.25
C ILE A 184 4.44 -18.76 -4.21
N ALA A 185 5.12 -17.78 -3.63
CA ALA A 185 4.50 -16.75 -2.79
C ALA A 185 4.88 -15.36 -3.33
N ALA A 186 3.99 -14.39 -3.21
CA ALA A 186 4.27 -13.01 -3.57
C ALA A 186 4.88 -12.27 -2.39
N ILE A 187 5.92 -11.49 -2.63
CA ILE A 187 6.48 -10.53 -1.68
C ILE A 187 5.85 -9.18 -2.02
N THR A 188 4.98 -8.72 -1.15
CA THR A 188 4.33 -7.41 -1.24
C THR A 188 4.95 -6.46 -0.22
N PRO A 189 4.71 -5.13 -0.30
CA PRO A 189 5.12 -4.19 0.74
C PRO A 189 4.57 -4.53 2.15
N GLU A 190 3.53 -5.37 2.22
CA GLU A 190 2.91 -5.83 3.47
C GLU A 190 3.57 -7.09 4.04
N GLY A 191 4.45 -7.74 3.28
CA GLY A 191 5.13 -8.98 3.66
C GLY A 191 4.98 -10.08 2.61
N LEU A 192 5.40 -11.29 3.00
CA LEU A 192 5.25 -12.50 2.20
C LEU A 192 3.81 -13.01 2.29
N THR A 193 3.16 -13.23 1.15
CA THR A 193 1.83 -13.85 1.09
C THR A 193 1.91 -15.36 1.33
N ASP A 194 0.77 -15.99 1.56
CA ASP A 194 0.68 -17.45 1.57
C ASP A 194 1.16 -18.05 0.25
N TYR A 195 1.76 -19.25 0.33
CA TYR A 195 2.17 -20.01 -0.83
C TYR A 195 0.97 -20.51 -1.64
N SER A 196 1.19 -20.63 -2.95
CA SER A 196 0.27 -21.29 -3.87
C SER A 196 0.09 -22.77 -3.54
N GLU A 197 -0.94 -23.37 -4.12
CA GLU A 197 -1.05 -24.83 -4.15
C GLU A 197 0.16 -25.41 -4.90
N PRO A 198 0.74 -26.52 -4.39
CA PRO A 198 1.91 -27.11 -4.99
C PRO A 198 1.55 -27.77 -6.32
N VAL A 199 2.31 -27.46 -7.37
CA VAL A 199 2.14 -28.05 -8.70
C VAL A 199 3.31 -28.98 -8.98
N SER A 200 3.02 -30.19 -9.47
CA SER A 200 4.02 -31.21 -9.79
C SER A 200 4.31 -31.29 -11.29
N ILE A 201 5.58 -31.48 -11.65
CA ILE A 201 5.98 -31.82 -13.01
C ILE A 201 7.13 -32.82 -12.99
N ILE A 202 7.20 -33.67 -14.01
CA ILE A 202 8.37 -34.51 -14.28
C ILE A 202 9.29 -33.73 -15.20
N VAL A 203 10.51 -33.48 -14.73
CA VAL A 203 11.53 -32.79 -15.54
C VAL A 203 12.12 -33.77 -16.53
N THR A 204 12.08 -33.42 -17.82
CA THR A 204 12.68 -34.17 -18.94
C THR A 204 13.87 -33.45 -19.54
#